data_AF-A0A2R6NJH0-F1
#
_entry.id   AF-A0A2R6NJH0-F1
#
_cell.length_a   1.000
_cell.length_b   1.000
_cell.length_c   1.000
_cell.angle_alpha   90.00
_cell.angle_beta   90.00
_cell.angle_gamma   90.00
#
_symmetry.space_group_name_H-M   'P 1'
#
loop_
_entity.id
_entity.type
_entity.pdbx_description
1 polymer ?
#
loop_
_entity_poly.entity_id
_entity_poly.type
_entity_poly.pdbx_seq_one_letter_code
_entity_poly.pdbx_strand_id
1 'polypeptide(L)'
;MPMPTAAKTPCPVSLLAKTRENAERTGNYSSAHTRQLVTQEIKKRCDGKTPYGWQLDVAEALLLRLDSIVIAGTGAGKTLPFVMPLLADQTDNKKIIIVSPLDELEYDQAERFKKMGIRAAAVNSQVWDKQLHKDILENKYQILITSPEMLLEHTEFSKLIRAADFMKDVLCIIIDEAHCISQWGSDFRPKYGELEKLRSYVALNVPILATSATFTPTVLADIQIKLRYSPERTYLLNLGNDRHNITPLVIQMKGAAKDFAALDFVVDEAFADPPQALVRTLIYVNSKDLAHDTWAHLSNQLPTHLQDQIAYIHAGRSPRAKKLTMEQFRNGKIKILCATEVAGMGLDIPDIDRVVQYMLPKTLNEWIQHYGRAGRNGQPAIAILLVEPSAFKLRKIKIKKENPDKSTSANTRGKRRIPIEDAVDNTDLDEDEHQINDTDELSHDVREESKIEAHLAYQKQVEDGLRKWLDTILCRRVIQDEYFQNPPACRRMQFILCNNCLRVIMILTVFP
;
A
#
# COMPACT_ATOMS: atom_id res chain seq x y z
N MET A 1 -1.15 -8.25 40.80
CA MET A 1 -1.77 -6.99 40.35
C MET A 1 -2.76 -7.33 39.25
N PRO A 2 -4.06 -7.00 39.38
CA PRO A 2 -5.02 -7.29 38.32
C PRO A 2 -4.71 -6.40 37.11
N MET A 3 -4.76 -6.99 35.92
CA MET A 3 -4.58 -6.28 34.65
C MET A 3 -5.61 -5.16 34.51
N PRO A 4 -5.24 -4.00 33.93
CA PRO A 4 -6.18 -2.93 33.67
C PRO A 4 -7.23 -3.43 32.68
N THR A 5 -8.49 -3.31 33.06
CA THR A 5 -9.65 -3.56 32.21
C THR A 5 -9.54 -2.68 30.98
N ALA A 6 -9.56 -3.31 29.79
CA ALA A 6 -9.59 -2.62 28.52
C ALA A 6 -10.77 -1.64 28.51
N ALA A 7 -10.48 -0.34 28.52
CA ALA A 7 -11.48 0.69 28.29
C ALA A 7 -12.15 0.40 26.94
N LYS A 8 -13.46 0.16 26.96
CA LYS A 8 -14.26 -0.02 25.74
C LYS A 8 -14.11 1.24 24.89
N THR A 9 -13.27 1.17 23.85
CA THR A 9 -13.20 2.19 22.81
C THR A 9 -14.61 2.32 22.21
N PRO A 10 -15.21 3.51 22.17
CA PRO A 10 -16.54 3.66 21.61
C PRO A 10 -16.53 3.15 20.16
N CYS A 11 -17.49 2.28 19.82
CA CYS A 11 -17.63 1.77 18.45
C CYS A 11 -17.66 2.96 17.48
N PRO A 12 -16.91 2.97 16.37
CA PRO A 12 -16.81 4.12 15.47
C PRO A 12 -18.16 4.60 14.90
N VAL A 13 -19.11 3.66 14.72
CA VAL A 13 -20.50 3.95 14.33
C VAL A 13 -21.21 4.83 15.37
N SER A 14 -20.85 4.69 16.65
CA SER A 14 -21.40 5.49 17.75
C SER A 14 -20.88 6.92 17.77
N LEU A 15 -19.66 7.19 17.30
CA LEU A 15 -19.12 8.56 17.29
C LEU A 15 -19.85 9.42 16.26
N LEU A 16 -19.90 8.96 15.00
CA LEU A 16 -20.57 9.72 13.94
C LEU A 16 -22.07 9.91 14.24
N ALA A 17 -22.75 8.88 14.75
CA ALA A 17 -24.15 8.99 15.17
C ALA A 17 -24.36 10.05 16.25
N LYS A 18 -23.54 10.05 17.32
CA LYS A 18 -23.60 11.07 18.38
C LYS A 18 -23.29 12.47 17.86
N THR A 19 -22.35 12.60 16.93
CA THR A 19 -22.00 13.90 16.35
C THR A 19 -23.14 14.45 15.48
N ARG A 20 -23.81 13.59 14.69
CA ARG A 20 -25.02 13.95 13.94
C ARG A 20 -26.13 14.44 14.88
N GLU A 21 -26.45 13.67 15.92
CA GLU A 21 -27.49 14.02 16.90
C GLU A 21 -27.18 15.37 17.59
N ASN A 22 -25.94 15.60 17.99
CA ASN A 22 -25.52 16.87 18.59
C ASN A 22 -25.62 18.04 17.59
N ALA A 23 -25.25 17.84 16.33
CA ALA A 23 -25.32 18.87 15.31
C ALA A 23 -26.78 19.21 14.94
N GLU A 24 -27.66 18.22 14.89
CA GLU A 24 -29.10 18.42 14.67
C GLU A 24 -29.73 19.16 15.86
N ARG A 25 -29.35 18.82 17.09
CA ARG A 25 -29.85 19.50 18.30
C ARG A 25 -29.46 20.98 18.36
N THR A 26 -28.30 21.37 17.81
CA THR A 26 -27.90 22.79 17.77
C THR A 26 -28.59 23.56 16.64
N GLY A 27 -29.36 22.89 15.77
CA GLY A 27 -30.15 23.50 14.70
C GLY A 27 -29.37 23.92 13.45
N ASN A 28 -28.05 23.75 13.45
CA ASN A 28 -27.15 24.23 12.39
C ASN A 28 -26.86 23.19 11.30
N TYR A 29 -27.38 21.97 11.42
CA TYR A 29 -27.12 20.87 10.49
C TYR A 29 -28.28 19.88 10.44
N SER A 30 -28.57 19.32 9.26
CA SER A 30 -29.51 18.21 9.08
C SER A 30 -28.82 17.08 8.31
N SER A 31 -28.66 15.91 8.95
CA SER A 31 -28.03 14.75 8.29
C SER A 31 -28.91 14.26 7.14
N ALA A 32 -30.22 14.16 7.35
CA ALA A 32 -31.16 13.72 6.32
C ALA A 32 -31.12 14.61 5.07
N HIS A 33 -31.17 15.94 5.26
CA HIS A 33 -31.11 16.89 4.15
C HIS A 33 -29.78 16.83 3.41
N THR A 34 -28.66 16.88 4.15
CA THR A 34 -27.31 16.83 3.58
C THR A 34 -27.10 15.57 2.75
N ARG A 35 -27.47 14.40 3.29
CA ARG A 35 -27.35 13.12 2.58
C ARG A 35 -28.21 13.08 1.32
N GLN A 36 -29.42 13.63 1.38
CA GLN A 36 -30.31 13.70 0.21
C GLN A 36 -29.72 14.58 -0.89
N LEU A 37 -29.25 15.78 -0.54
CA LEU A 37 -28.63 16.72 -1.47
C LEU A 37 -27.39 16.13 -2.14
N VAL A 38 -26.44 15.63 -1.33
CA VAL A 38 -25.21 14.99 -1.84
C VAL A 38 -25.55 13.80 -2.74
N THR A 39 -26.54 12.98 -2.36
CA THR A 39 -26.99 11.85 -3.19
C THR A 39 -27.54 12.31 -4.55
N GLN A 40 -28.34 13.37 -4.58
CA GLN A 40 -28.90 13.93 -5.81
C GLN A 40 -27.80 14.50 -6.72
N GLU A 41 -26.85 15.24 -6.17
CA GLU A 41 -25.71 15.78 -6.92
C GLU A 41 -24.80 14.68 -7.48
N ILE A 42 -24.54 13.62 -6.70
CA ILE A 42 -23.76 12.46 -7.19
C ILE A 42 -24.50 11.75 -8.32
N LYS A 43 -25.82 11.51 -8.19
CA LYS A 43 -26.61 10.91 -9.28
C LYS A 43 -26.53 11.73 -10.56
N LYS A 44 -26.61 13.06 -10.45
CA LYS A 44 -26.51 13.99 -11.58
C LYS A 44 -25.13 13.96 -12.25
N ARG A 45 -24.05 13.84 -11.46
CA ARG A 45 -22.66 13.93 -11.94
C ARG A 45 -22.03 12.59 -12.32
N CYS A 46 -22.63 11.47 -11.93
CA CYS A 46 -22.08 10.12 -12.08
C CYS A 46 -23.04 9.15 -12.78
N ASP A 47 -23.72 9.59 -13.84
CA ASP A 47 -24.59 8.75 -14.68
C ASP A 47 -25.69 7.99 -13.91
N GLY A 48 -26.34 8.67 -12.95
CA GLY A 48 -27.40 8.09 -12.12
C GLY A 48 -26.94 7.13 -11.03
N LYS A 49 -25.63 6.90 -10.87
CA LYS A 49 -25.09 6.04 -9.80
C LYS A 49 -25.40 6.64 -8.43
N THR A 50 -25.80 5.77 -7.50
CA THR A 50 -26.09 6.16 -6.11
C THR A 50 -24.85 5.89 -5.24
N PRO A 51 -24.43 6.84 -4.39
CA PRO A 51 -23.33 6.61 -3.46
C PRO A 51 -23.69 5.52 -2.44
N TYR A 52 -22.70 4.75 -2.00
CA TYR A 52 -22.89 3.79 -0.92
C TYR A 52 -23.12 4.52 0.42
N GLY A 53 -23.87 3.89 1.33
CA GLY A 53 -24.16 4.48 2.64
C GLY A 53 -22.89 4.86 3.43
N TRP A 54 -21.86 4.02 3.38
CA TRP A 54 -20.56 4.29 4.03
C TRP A 54 -19.82 5.47 3.39
N GLN A 55 -20.01 5.73 2.09
CA GLN A 55 -19.39 6.87 1.42
C GLN A 55 -19.99 8.18 1.91
N LEU A 56 -21.31 8.20 2.10
CA LEU A 56 -22.02 9.31 2.72
C LEU A 56 -21.60 9.49 4.19
N ASP A 57 -21.37 8.39 4.93
CA ASP A 57 -20.89 8.46 6.31
C ASP A 57 -19.52 9.15 6.43
N VAL A 58 -18.58 8.82 5.54
CA VAL A 58 -17.28 9.48 5.47
C VAL A 58 -17.45 10.96 5.10
N ALA A 59 -18.28 11.28 4.11
CA ALA A 59 -18.53 12.67 3.73
C ALA A 59 -19.09 13.51 4.88
N GLU A 60 -20.05 12.97 5.64
CA GLU A 60 -20.61 13.64 6.81
C GLU A 60 -19.61 13.75 7.96
N ALA A 61 -18.78 12.74 8.19
CA ALA A 61 -17.72 12.84 9.20
C ALA A 61 -16.81 14.05 8.93
N LEU A 62 -16.45 14.29 7.67
CA LEU A 62 -15.65 15.45 7.26
C LEU A 62 -16.41 16.77 7.43
N LEU A 63 -17.68 16.83 7.01
CA LEU A 63 -18.53 18.02 7.21
C LEU A 63 -18.68 18.38 8.70
N LEU A 64 -18.82 17.36 9.55
CA LEU A 64 -18.93 17.48 11.00
C LEU A 64 -17.58 17.63 11.71
N ARG A 65 -16.50 17.88 10.96
CA ARG A 65 -15.15 18.18 11.48
C ARG A 65 -14.52 17.07 12.32
N LEU A 66 -14.86 15.82 12.00
CA LEU A 66 -14.22 14.64 12.54
C LEU A 66 -13.04 14.24 11.66
N ASP A 67 -11.88 14.09 12.29
CA ASP A 67 -10.78 13.36 11.67
C ASP A 67 -11.28 11.97 11.26
N SER A 68 -10.76 11.43 10.18
CA SER A 68 -11.29 10.19 9.62
C SER A 68 -10.19 9.25 9.18
N ILE A 69 -10.41 7.95 9.41
CA ILE A 69 -9.56 6.88 8.90
C ILE A 69 -10.46 5.91 8.13
N VAL A 70 -10.15 5.67 6.86
CA VAL A 70 -10.94 4.76 6.03
C VAL A 70 -10.05 3.64 5.49
N ILE A 71 -10.36 2.41 5.90
CA ILE A 71 -9.79 1.17 5.36
C ILE A 71 -10.84 0.54 4.45
N ALA A 72 -10.53 0.47 3.16
CA ALA A 72 -11.38 -0.22 2.19
C ALA A 72 -10.55 -0.75 1.03
N GLY A 73 -10.91 -1.93 0.52
CA GLY A 73 -10.21 -2.57 -0.61
C GLY A 73 -9.96 -1.64 -1.81
N THR A 74 -8.93 -1.95 -2.59
CA THR A 74 -8.71 -1.29 -3.90
C THR A 74 -9.96 -1.48 -4.76
N GLY A 75 -10.35 -0.47 -5.55
CA GLY A 75 -11.59 -0.50 -6.34
C GLY A 75 -12.90 -0.32 -5.55
N ALA A 76 -12.89 -0.25 -4.20
CA ALA A 76 -14.12 -0.07 -3.41
C ALA A 76 -14.78 1.30 -3.58
N GLY A 77 -14.15 2.26 -4.27
CA GLY A 77 -14.68 3.60 -4.47
C GLY A 77 -14.33 4.61 -3.36
N LYS A 78 -13.12 4.49 -2.77
CA LYS A 78 -12.60 5.39 -1.73
C LYS A 78 -12.52 6.86 -2.14
N THR A 79 -12.26 7.12 -3.42
CA THR A 79 -12.06 8.48 -3.95
C THR A 79 -13.34 9.31 -3.99
N LEU A 80 -14.52 8.70 -4.16
CA LEU A 80 -15.77 9.46 -4.29
C LEU A 80 -16.12 10.26 -3.00
N PRO A 81 -16.03 9.67 -1.79
CA PRO A 81 -16.15 10.41 -0.52
C PRO A 81 -15.26 11.64 -0.38
N PHE A 82 -14.14 11.73 -1.11
CA PHE A 82 -13.21 12.84 -0.99
C PHE A 82 -13.86 14.16 -1.37
N VAL A 83 -14.78 14.14 -2.33
CA VAL A 83 -15.34 15.34 -2.94
C VAL A 83 -16.81 15.55 -2.61
N MET A 84 -17.49 14.52 -2.10
CA MET A 84 -18.88 14.61 -1.64
C MET A 84 -19.14 15.76 -0.66
N PRO A 85 -18.23 16.10 0.28
CA PRO A 85 -18.44 17.25 1.16
C PRO A 85 -18.61 18.59 0.44
N LEU A 86 -18.05 18.77 -0.78
CA LEU A 86 -18.23 19.99 -1.60
C LEU A 86 -19.60 20.07 -2.29
N LEU A 87 -20.42 19.03 -2.16
CA LEU A 87 -21.76 18.95 -2.74
C LEU A 87 -22.85 19.23 -1.68
N ALA A 88 -22.44 19.56 -0.45
CA ALA A 88 -23.35 19.94 0.62
C ALA A 88 -23.59 21.46 0.63
N ASP A 89 -24.64 21.89 1.32
CA ASP A 89 -24.97 23.32 1.44
C ASP A 89 -23.82 24.14 2.00
N GLN A 90 -23.69 25.38 1.53
CA GLN A 90 -22.73 26.36 2.04
C GLN A 90 -21.25 25.94 1.89
N THR A 91 -20.96 25.02 0.96
CA THR A 91 -19.58 24.57 0.68
C THR A 91 -18.99 25.08 -0.63
N ASP A 92 -19.71 25.93 -1.38
CA ASP A 92 -19.29 26.44 -2.70
C ASP A 92 -17.91 27.13 -2.70
N ASN A 93 -17.61 27.87 -1.62
CA ASN A 93 -16.33 28.58 -1.46
C ASN A 93 -15.26 27.74 -0.76
N LYS A 94 -15.59 26.53 -0.34
CA LYS A 94 -14.68 25.65 0.41
C LYS A 94 -13.76 24.88 -0.52
N LYS A 95 -12.62 24.48 0.05
CA LYS A 95 -11.54 23.80 -0.66
C LYS A 95 -11.19 22.48 0.01
N ILE A 96 -10.75 21.52 -0.79
CA ILE A 96 -10.22 20.23 -0.32
C ILE A 96 -8.80 20.10 -0.85
N ILE A 97 -7.87 19.74 0.03
CA ILE A 97 -6.50 19.42 -0.33
C ILE A 97 -6.35 17.91 -0.31
N ILE A 98 -5.88 17.33 -1.41
CA ILE A 98 -5.65 15.88 -1.54
C ILE A 98 -4.15 15.65 -1.72
N VAL A 99 -3.53 14.92 -0.80
CA VAL A 99 -2.14 14.49 -0.88
C VAL A 99 -2.09 13.14 -1.57
N SER A 100 -1.40 13.06 -2.70
CA SER A 100 -1.31 11.88 -3.54
C SER A 100 0.13 11.37 -3.68
N PRO A 101 0.36 10.05 -3.83
CA PRO A 101 1.70 9.49 -3.87
C PRO A 101 2.37 9.63 -5.23
N LEU A 102 1.66 9.93 -6.32
CA LEU A 102 2.23 10.00 -7.67
C LEU A 102 1.70 11.20 -8.45
N ASP A 103 2.59 11.91 -9.12
CA ASP A 103 2.24 13.08 -9.93
C ASP A 103 1.23 12.70 -11.03
N GLU A 104 1.38 11.56 -11.70
CA GLU A 104 0.42 11.09 -12.70
C GLU A 104 -0.98 10.84 -12.11
N LEU A 105 -1.07 10.40 -10.85
CA LEU A 105 -2.34 10.19 -10.17
C LEU A 105 -3.02 11.53 -9.84
N GLU A 106 -2.25 12.58 -9.56
CA GLU A 106 -2.78 13.92 -9.32
C GLU A 106 -3.53 14.45 -10.55
N TYR A 107 -2.94 14.33 -11.75
CA TYR A 107 -3.59 14.74 -13.00
C TYR A 107 -4.82 13.89 -13.33
N ASP A 108 -4.71 12.57 -13.26
CA ASP A 108 -5.82 11.67 -13.58
C ASP A 108 -7.01 11.92 -12.63
N GLN A 109 -6.76 12.17 -11.34
CA GLN A 109 -7.80 12.55 -10.39
C GLN A 109 -8.38 13.96 -10.68
N ALA A 110 -7.54 14.95 -10.99
CA ALA A 110 -8.00 16.29 -11.35
C ALA A 110 -8.96 16.26 -12.55
N GLU A 111 -8.59 15.55 -13.61
CA GLU A 111 -9.41 15.40 -14.81
C GLU A 111 -10.73 14.66 -14.53
N ARG A 112 -10.72 13.66 -13.65
CA ARG A 112 -11.95 12.97 -13.21
C ARG A 112 -12.89 13.93 -12.49
N PHE A 113 -12.39 14.72 -11.55
CA PHE A 113 -13.22 15.69 -10.83
C PHE A 113 -13.73 16.82 -11.73
N LYS A 114 -12.92 17.30 -12.68
CA LYS A 114 -13.37 18.24 -13.71
C LYS A 114 -14.51 17.67 -14.54
N LYS A 115 -14.42 16.40 -14.96
CA LYS A 115 -15.52 15.71 -15.67
C LYS A 115 -16.79 15.57 -14.83
N MET A 116 -16.65 15.44 -13.51
CA MET A 116 -17.77 15.51 -12.57
C MET A 116 -18.30 16.95 -12.37
N GLY A 117 -17.74 17.95 -13.04
CA GLY A 117 -18.11 19.36 -12.90
C GLY A 117 -17.60 20.03 -11.63
N ILE A 118 -16.54 19.50 -11.01
CA ILE A 118 -15.88 20.07 -9.83
C ILE A 118 -14.54 20.66 -10.24
N ARG A 119 -14.27 21.88 -9.82
CA ARG A 119 -13.07 22.61 -10.24
C ARG A 119 -11.85 22.07 -9.48
N ALA A 120 -11.03 21.27 -10.16
CA ALA A 120 -9.86 20.61 -9.59
C ALA A 120 -8.57 20.94 -10.36
N ALA A 121 -7.45 21.00 -9.65
CA ALA A 121 -6.12 21.17 -10.22
C ALA A 121 -5.13 20.19 -9.59
N ALA A 122 -4.23 19.64 -10.43
CA ALA A 122 -3.00 19.03 -9.96
C ALA A 122 -1.99 20.15 -9.61
N VAL A 123 -1.23 19.96 -8.55
CA VAL A 123 -0.27 20.92 -8.00
C VAL A 123 1.02 20.17 -7.69
N ASN A 124 1.90 20.11 -8.69
CA ASN A 124 3.24 19.51 -8.60
C ASN A 124 4.29 20.43 -9.22
N SER A 125 5.55 20.07 -9.05
CA SER A 125 6.70 20.82 -9.57
C SER A 125 6.71 20.93 -11.10
N GLN A 126 6.00 20.06 -11.82
CA GLN A 126 5.95 20.07 -13.29
C GLN A 126 4.92 21.07 -13.83
N VAL A 127 3.86 21.39 -13.06
CA VAL A 127 2.80 22.34 -13.45
C VAL A 127 2.83 23.66 -12.71
N TRP A 128 3.58 23.75 -11.62
CA TRP A 128 3.59 24.96 -10.82
C TRP A 128 4.14 26.14 -11.61
N ASP A 129 3.32 27.17 -11.76
CA ASP A 129 3.71 28.46 -12.32
C ASP A 129 2.96 29.62 -11.63
N LYS A 130 3.31 30.85 -12.02
CA LYS A 130 2.67 32.06 -11.48
C LYS A 130 1.19 32.15 -11.82
N GLN A 131 0.75 31.55 -12.93
CA GLN A 131 -0.64 31.59 -13.35
C GLN A 131 -1.49 30.64 -12.49
N LEU A 132 -1.01 29.42 -12.24
CA LEU A 132 -1.63 28.46 -11.33
C LEU A 132 -1.71 29.04 -9.92
N HIS A 133 -0.62 29.64 -9.42
CA HIS A 133 -0.64 30.32 -8.11
C HIS A 133 -1.73 31.39 -8.05
N LYS A 134 -1.79 32.27 -9.06
CA LYS A 134 -2.83 33.30 -9.16
C LYS A 134 -4.24 32.71 -9.23
N ASP A 135 -4.44 31.65 -10.02
CA ASP A 135 -5.74 30.98 -10.17
C ASP A 135 -6.22 30.36 -8.85
N ILE A 136 -5.30 29.81 -8.04
CA ILE A 136 -5.61 29.30 -6.71
C ILE A 136 -6.07 30.45 -5.79
N LEU A 137 -5.35 31.58 -5.79
CA LEU A 137 -5.70 32.76 -5.01
C LEU A 137 -7.04 33.39 -5.43
N GLU A 138 -7.36 33.35 -6.73
CA GLU A 138 -8.63 33.81 -7.30
C GLU A 138 -9.78 32.80 -7.10
N ASN A 139 -9.60 31.78 -6.24
CA ASN A 139 -10.59 30.76 -5.93
C ASN A 139 -11.10 30.00 -7.17
N LYS A 140 -10.29 29.82 -8.22
CA LYS A 140 -10.71 29.09 -9.43
C LYS A 140 -10.86 27.59 -9.21
N TYR A 141 -10.27 27.04 -8.15
CA TYR A 141 -10.31 25.61 -7.82
C TYR A 141 -10.89 25.37 -6.42
N GLN A 142 -11.69 24.32 -6.29
CA GLN A 142 -12.17 23.77 -5.01
C GLN A 142 -11.36 22.55 -4.58
N ILE A 143 -10.68 21.87 -5.50
CA ILE A 143 -9.83 20.72 -5.17
C ILE A 143 -8.41 20.99 -5.64
N LEU A 144 -7.46 20.88 -4.71
CA LEU A 144 -6.03 20.94 -5.01
C LEU A 144 -5.43 19.57 -4.69
N ILE A 145 -4.94 18.89 -5.72
CA ILE A 145 -4.31 17.57 -5.59
C ILE A 145 -2.81 17.78 -5.70
N THR A 146 -2.07 17.42 -4.66
CA THR A 146 -0.68 17.81 -4.48
C THR A 146 0.16 16.66 -3.98
N SER A 147 1.46 16.80 -4.12
CA SER A 147 2.43 15.92 -3.49
C SER A 147 2.78 16.35 -2.06
N PRO A 148 3.33 15.44 -1.22
CA PRO A 148 3.89 15.82 0.07
C PRO A 148 5.08 16.80 -0.07
N GLU A 149 5.90 16.70 -1.12
CA GLU A 149 7.01 17.64 -1.36
C GLU A 149 6.49 19.06 -1.57
N MET A 150 5.49 19.23 -2.44
CA MET A 150 4.88 20.53 -2.68
C MET A 150 4.25 21.10 -1.41
N LEU A 151 3.49 20.27 -0.69
CA LEU A 151 2.77 20.68 0.50
C LEU A 151 3.70 21.12 1.63
N LEU A 152 4.82 20.42 1.83
CA LEU A 152 5.72 20.66 2.96
C LEU A 152 6.83 21.66 2.64
N GLU A 153 7.42 21.60 1.45
CA GLU A 153 8.72 22.24 1.15
C GLU A 153 8.64 23.36 0.10
N HIS A 154 7.72 23.28 -0.86
CA HIS A 154 7.66 24.25 -1.94
C HIS A 154 7.39 25.67 -1.41
N THR A 155 8.25 26.63 -1.77
CA THR A 155 8.34 27.92 -1.06
C THR A 155 7.06 28.75 -1.12
N GLU A 156 6.37 28.81 -2.26
CA GLU A 156 5.14 29.59 -2.39
C GLU A 156 3.91 28.80 -1.92
N PHE A 157 3.81 27.54 -2.34
CA PHE A 157 2.64 26.70 -2.05
C PHE A 157 2.55 26.32 -0.56
N SER A 158 3.65 25.90 0.07
CA SER A 158 3.68 25.62 1.51
C SER A 158 3.33 26.86 2.33
N LYS A 159 3.80 28.06 1.93
CA LYS A 159 3.42 29.32 2.58
C LYS A 159 1.93 29.62 2.41
N LEU A 160 1.38 29.40 1.21
CA LEU A 160 -0.05 29.58 0.94
C LEU A 160 -0.90 28.69 1.84
N ILE A 161 -0.59 27.38 1.92
CA ILE A 161 -1.34 26.45 2.76
C ILE A 161 -1.25 26.84 4.24
N ARG A 162 -0.11 27.35 4.71
CA ARG A 162 0.07 27.80 6.10
C ARG A 162 -0.64 29.12 6.41
N ALA A 163 -1.07 29.88 5.40
CA ALA A 163 -1.72 31.17 5.62
C ALA A 163 -3.13 30.98 6.22
N ALA A 164 -3.41 31.68 7.32
CA ALA A 164 -4.70 31.59 8.02
C ALA A 164 -5.89 31.92 7.11
N ASP A 165 -5.74 32.92 6.23
CA ASP A 165 -6.76 33.31 5.26
C ASP A 165 -7.05 32.25 4.20
N PHE A 166 -6.08 31.41 3.85
CA PHE A 166 -6.33 30.30 2.96
C PHE A 166 -6.95 29.13 3.73
N MET A 167 -6.39 28.81 4.91
CA MET A 167 -6.80 27.66 5.73
C MET A 167 -8.25 27.77 6.22
N LYS A 168 -8.79 28.98 6.44
CA LYS A 168 -10.21 29.16 6.83
C LYS A 168 -11.22 28.62 5.80
N ASP A 169 -10.80 28.54 4.55
CA ASP A 169 -11.61 28.02 3.44
C ASP A 169 -11.36 26.54 3.16
N VAL A 170 -10.35 25.93 3.80
CA VAL A 170 -10.11 24.49 3.69
C VAL A 170 -11.15 23.74 4.51
N LEU A 171 -11.90 22.87 3.85
CA LEU A 171 -12.91 22.01 4.45
C LEU A 171 -12.25 20.83 5.16
N CYS A 172 -11.34 20.16 4.46
CA CYS A 172 -10.61 18.99 4.94
C CYS A 172 -9.33 18.78 4.13
N ILE A 173 -8.41 18.00 4.70
CA ILE A 173 -7.22 17.49 4.01
C ILE A 173 -7.36 15.98 3.90
N ILE A 174 -6.99 15.43 2.75
CA ILE A 174 -7.09 14.01 2.46
C ILE A 174 -5.68 13.50 2.18
N ILE A 175 -5.28 12.44 2.84
CA ILE A 175 -4.03 11.73 2.60
C ILE A 175 -4.40 10.39 1.96
N ASP A 176 -4.27 10.32 0.64
CA ASP A 176 -4.46 9.10 -0.13
C ASP A 176 -3.21 8.22 -0.01
N GLU A 177 -3.43 6.90 -0.06
CA GLU A 177 -2.40 5.89 0.20
C GLU A 177 -1.58 6.16 1.48
N ALA A 178 -2.26 6.57 2.56
CA ALA A 178 -1.63 6.97 3.81
C ALA A 178 -0.79 5.87 4.50
N HIS A 179 -0.80 4.64 3.97
CA HIS A 179 0.07 3.56 4.44
C HIS A 179 1.56 3.89 4.17
N CYS A 180 1.83 4.79 3.22
CA CYS A 180 3.17 5.31 2.94
C CYS A 180 3.79 6.10 4.10
N ILE A 181 2.97 6.63 5.03
CA ILE A 181 3.46 7.31 6.26
C ILE A 181 4.30 6.36 7.13
N SER A 182 3.96 5.06 7.14
CA SER A 182 4.55 4.06 8.04
C SER A 182 5.45 3.05 7.32
N GLN A 183 4.99 2.49 6.19
CA GLN A 183 5.67 1.36 5.53
C GLN A 183 6.66 1.75 4.45
N TRP A 184 6.53 2.95 3.88
CA TRP A 184 7.27 3.33 2.68
C TRP A 184 8.06 4.62 2.80
N GLY A 185 7.96 5.35 3.92
CA GLY A 185 8.70 6.61 4.14
C GLY A 185 10.23 6.50 4.03
N SER A 186 10.81 5.29 3.95
CA SER A 186 12.24 5.10 3.65
C SER A 186 12.54 4.82 2.16
N ASP A 187 11.63 4.17 1.42
CA ASP A 187 11.92 3.60 0.09
C ASP A 187 11.03 4.14 -1.05
N PHE A 188 9.81 4.61 -0.74
CA PHE A 188 8.85 5.13 -1.72
C PHE A 188 8.19 6.42 -1.20
N ARG A 189 8.53 7.52 -1.88
CA ARG A 189 8.16 8.91 -1.56
C ARG A 189 8.36 9.29 -0.09
N PRO A 190 9.62 9.42 0.38
CA PRO A 190 9.97 9.59 1.79
C PRO A 190 9.22 10.69 2.55
N LYS A 191 8.81 11.76 1.85
CA LYS A 191 8.10 12.90 2.46
C LYS A 191 6.73 12.55 3.04
N TYR A 192 6.15 11.39 2.69
CA TYR A 192 4.97 10.88 3.41
C TYR A 192 5.23 10.70 4.90
N GLY A 193 6.45 10.28 5.26
CA GLY A 193 6.86 10.10 6.66
C GLY A 193 6.99 11.40 7.45
N GLU A 194 6.81 12.57 6.81
CA GLU A 194 6.87 13.90 7.42
C GLU A 194 5.48 14.59 7.47
N LEU A 195 4.41 13.91 7.05
CA LEU A 195 3.05 14.47 7.03
C LEU A 195 2.47 14.74 8.42
N GLU A 196 3.06 14.22 9.50
CA GLU A 196 2.76 14.63 10.87
C GLU A 196 2.94 16.14 11.09
N LYS A 197 3.84 16.78 10.32
CA LYS A 197 4.07 18.22 10.37
C LYS A 197 2.81 19.03 10.03
N LEU A 198 1.85 18.47 9.30
CA LEU A 198 0.56 19.12 9.03
C LEU A 198 -0.12 19.55 10.33
N ARG A 199 -0.01 18.75 11.38
CA ARG A 199 -0.63 19.07 12.68
C ARG A 199 0.01 20.24 13.43
N SER A 200 1.12 20.80 12.92
CA SER A 200 1.73 22.00 13.51
C SER A 200 1.10 23.31 13.01
N TYR A 201 0.38 23.30 11.89
CA TYR A 201 -0.18 24.51 11.28
C TYR A 201 -1.60 24.35 10.72
N VAL A 202 -2.07 23.12 10.50
CA VAL A 202 -3.48 22.86 10.14
C VAL A 202 -4.34 23.06 11.39
N ALA A 203 -5.36 23.89 11.27
CA ALA A 203 -6.26 24.19 12.38
C ALA A 203 -7.00 22.93 12.85
N LEU A 204 -7.23 22.79 14.16
CA LEU A 204 -7.85 21.61 14.78
C LEU A 204 -9.30 21.33 14.35
N ASN A 205 -9.93 22.28 13.66
CA ASN A 205 -11.27 22.15 13.08
C ASN A 205 -11.25 21.74 11.59
N VAL A 206 -10.07 21.64 10.97
CA VAL A 206 -9.90 21.11 9.61
C VAL A 206 -9.56 19.62 9.75
N PRO A 207 -10.52 18.70 9.51
CA PRO A 207 -10.27 17.28 9.65
C PRO A 207 -9.29 16.77 8.58
N ILE A 208 -8.49 15.79 8.98
CA ILE A 208 -7.62 15.03 8.09
C ILE A 208 -8.21 13.63 7.89
N LEU A 209 -8.51 13.28 6.64
CA LEU A 209 -8.84 11.92 6.22
C LEU A 209 -7.57 11.18 5.84
N ALA A 210 -7.23 10.09 6.54
CA ALA A 210 -6.22 9.14 6.09
C ALA A 210 -6.90 7.90 5.51
N THR A 211 -6.50 7.46 4.32
CA THR A 211 -7.13 6.28 3.70
C THR A 211 -6.15 5.39 2.96
N SER A 212 -6.43 4.09 2.99
CA SER A 212 -5.67 3.06 2.28
C SER A 212 -6.49 1.78 2.17
N ALA A 213 -6.06 0.86 1.30
CA ALA A 213 -6.58 -0.51 1.29
C ALA A 213 -5.88 -1.44 2.30
N THR A 214 -4.68 -1.11 2.75
CA THR A 214 -3.79 -2.08 3.40
C THR A 214 -3.17 -1.58 4.70
N PHE A 215 -3.97 -0.95 5.57
CA PHE A 215 -3.51 -0.72 6.95
C PHE A 215 -3.45 -2.06 7.70
N THR A 216 -2.25 -2.49 8.06
CA THR A 216 -2.08 -3.47 9.12
C THR A 216 -2.35 -2.80 10.47
N PRO A 217 -2.61 -3.56 11.55
CA PRO A 217 -2.80 -2.98 12.88
C PRO A 217 -1.65 -2.08 13.33
N THR A 218 -0.40 -2.46 13.01
CA THR A 218 0.79 -1.66 13.31
C THR A 218 0.82 -0.36 12.52
N VAL A 219 0.48 -0.39 11.22
CA VAL A 219 0.42 0.81 10.38
C VAL A 219 -0.70 1.74 10.83
N LEU A 220 -1.86 1.19 11.17
CA LEU A 220 -2.98 1.97 11.69
C LEU A 220 -2.58 2.71 12.96
N ALA A 221 -1.94 2.02 13.91
CA ALA A 221 -1.46 2.62 15.15
C ALA A 221 -0.43 3.73 14.90
N ASP A 222 0.52 3.52 13.99
CA ASP A 222 1.54 4.53 13.64
C ASP A 222 0.91 5.77 13.00
N ILE A 223 -0.04 5.59 12.07
CA ILE A 223 -0.79 6.70 11.47
C ILE A 223 -1.58 7.48 12.53
N GLN A 224 -2.23 6.78 13.47
CA GLN A 224 -2.95 7.42 14.56
C GLN A 224 -2.04 8.30 15.43
N ILE A 225 -0.84 7.82 15.75
CA ILE A 225 0.15 8.56 16.54
C ILE A 225 0.66 9.77 15.75
N LYS A 226 1.17 9.55 14.53
CA LYS A 226 1.79 10.59 13.70
C LYS A 226 0.80 11.70 13.33
N LEU A 227 -0.41 11.35 12.93
CA LEU A 227 -1.45 12.33 12.61
C LEU A 227 -2.24 12.80 13.84
N ARG A 228 -1.82 12.44 15.05
CA ARG A 228 -2.42 12.85 16.32
C ARG A 228 -3.93 12.63 16.39
N TYR A 229 -4.39 11.50 15.88
CA TYR A 229 -5.80 11.11 15.93
C TYR A 229 -6.19 10.73 17.36
N SER A 230 -7.23 11.38 17.87
CA SER A 230 -7.81 11.06 19.19
C SER A 230 -9.05 10.17 19.00
N PRO A 231 -9.23 9.09 19.78
CA PRO A 231 -10.40 8.21 19.70
C PRO A 231 -11.74 8.94 19.85
N GLU A 232 -11.76 10.07 20.57
CA GLU A 232 -12.95 10.87 20.85
C GLU A 232 -13.37 11.75 19.66
N ARG A 233 -12.47 11.98 18.70
CA ARG A 233 -12.68 12.88 17.54
C ARG A 233 -12.39 12.24 16.19
N THR A 234 -12.09 10.94 16.16
CA THR A 234 -11.70 10.23 14.94
C THR A 234 -12.73 9.18 14.55
N TYR A 235 -13.33 9.35 13.37
CA TYR A 235 -14.19 8.35 12.75
C TYR A 235 -13.35 7.29 12.02
N LEU A 236 -13.30 6.09 12.58
CA LEU A 236 -12.62 4.94 11.96
C LEU A 236 -13.63 4.04 11.24
N LEU A 237 -13.53 3.95 9.92
CA LEU A 237 -14.29 3.00 9.11
C LEU A 237 -13.36 1.93 8.55
N ASN A 238 -13.53 0.69 9.02
CA ASN A 238 -12.86 -0.47 8.42
C ASN A 238 -13.88 -1.35 7.71
N LEU A 239 -13.87 -1.32 6.37
CA LEU A 239 -14.68 -2.20 5.51
C LEU A 239 -13.97 -3.51 5.16
N GLY A 240 -12.70 -3.62 5.55
CA GLY A 240 -11.81 -4.69 5.12
C GLY A 240 -11.29 -4.50 3.70
N ASN A 241 -10.40 -5.40 3.31
CA ASN A 241 -9.70 -5.34 2.03
C ASN A 241 -9.91 -6.58 1.13
N ASP A 242 -10.80 -7.49 1.52
CA ASP A 242 -11.17 -8.61 0.66
C ASP A 242 -11.95 -8.14 -0.57
N ARG A 243 -11.73 -8.86 -1.67
CA ARG A 243 -12.44 -8.72 -2.93
C ARG A 243 -13.01 -10.09 -3.27
N HIS A 244 -14.29 -10.30 -2.99
CA HIS A 244 -14.94 -11.60 -3.13
C HIS A 244 -15.00 -12.11 -4.57
N ASN A 245 -14.90 -11.22 -5.56
CA ASN A 245 -14.93 -11.57 -6.98
C ASN A 245 -13.55 -12.02 -7.53
N ILE A 246 -12.47 -11.99 -6.73
CA ILE A 246 -11.13 -12.35 -7.19
C ILE A 246 -10.71 -13.68 -6.56
N THR A 247 -10.30 -14.69 -7.32
CA THR A 247 -9.81 -15.95 -6.75
C THR A 247 -8.28 -15.92 -6.62
N PRO A 248 -7.71 -15.84 -5.39
CA PRO A 248 -6.27 -15.98 -5.18
C PRO A 248 -5.80 -17.44 -5.33
N LEU A 249 -4.78 -17.62 -6.14
CA LEU A 249 -4.08 -18.88 -6.40
C LEU A 249 -2.60 -18.74 -6.06
N VAL A 250 -2.02 -19.84 -5.57
CA VAL A 250 -0.57 -19.98 -5.38
C VAL A 250 -0.12 -21.15 -6.22
N ILE A 251 0.86 -20.92 -7.09
CA ILE A 251 1.46 -21.95 -7.94
C ILE A 251 2.96 -21.97 -7.66
N GLN A 252 3.46 -23.15 -7.30
CA GLN A 252 4.89 -23.36 -7.14
C GLN A 252 5.55 -23.51 -8.52
N MET A 253 6.56 -22.69 -8.78
CA MET A 253 7.39 -22.75 -9.97
C MET A 253 8.31 -23.98 -9.94
N LYS A 254 8.83 -24.40 -11.10
CA LYS A 254 9.81 -25.49 -11.18
C LYS A 254 11.22 -25.00 -10.87
N GLY A 255 11.53 -23.76 -11.27
CA GLY A 255 12.82 -23.11 -11.09
C GLY A 255 12.74 -21.77 -10.36
N ALA A 256 13.85 -21.03 -10.41
CA ALA A 256 13.99 -19.71 -9.80
C ALA A 256 13.60 -18.59 -10.77
N ALA A 257 14.17 -17.39 -10.63
CA ALA A 257 13.79 -16.18 -11.38
C ALA A 257 13.80 -16.31 -12.92
N LYS A 258 14.55 -17.26 -13.49
CA LYS A 258 14.64 -17.50 -14.95
C LYS A 258 13.69 -18.61 -15.44
N ASP A 259 12.82 -19.14 -14.59
CA ASP A 259 11.79 -20.11 -14.98
C ASP A 259 10.61 -19.41 -15.65
N PHE A 260 10.86 -18.78 -16.79
CA PHE A 260 9.83 -18.04 -17.54
C PHE A 260 8.73 -18.96 -18.08
N ALA A 261 9.00 -20.27 -18.21
CA ALA A 261 8.00 -21.27 -18.58
C ALA A 261 6.84 -21.33 -17.59
N ALA A 262 7.04 -20.89 -16.33
CA ALA A 262 5.95 -20.75 -15.36
C ALA A 262 4.89 -19.71 -15.76
N LEU A 263 5.16 -18.88 -16.78
CA LEU A 263 4.26 -17.85 -17.30
C LEU A 263 3.61 -18.23 -18.64
N ASP A 264 3.98 -19.37 -19.25
CA ASP A 264 3.49 -19.75 -20.59
C ASP A 264 1.96 -19.80 -20.66
N PHE A 265 1.32 -20.19 -19.56
CA PHE A 265 -0.15 -20.23 -19.45
C PHE A 265 -0.83 -18.87 -19.71
N VAL A 266 -0.09 -17.76 -19.64
CA VAL A 266 -0.61 -16.42 -19.87
C VAL A 266 -0.96 -16.19 -21.35
N VAL A 267 -0.42 -17.01 -22.25
CA VAL A 267 -0.64 -16.92 -23.70
C VAL A 267 -1.35 -18.15 -24.28
N ASP A 268 -1.79 -19.10 -23.45
CA ASP A 268 -2.47 -20.34 -23.89
C ASP A 268 -3.69 -20.04 -24.79
N GLU A 269 -4.40 -18.93 -24.53
CA GLU A 269 -5.58 -18.55 -25.30
C GLU A 269 -5.26 -18.31 -26.79
N ALA A 270 -4.04 -17.88 -27.12
CA ALA A 270 -3.59 -17.68 -28.49
C ALA A 270 -3.41 -19.00 -29.27
N PHE A 271 -3.28 -20.13 -28.56
CA PHE A 271 -3.05 -21.47 -29.14
C PHE A 271 -4.24 -22.41 -28.99
N ALA A 272 -5.36 -21.93 -28.46
CA ALA A 272 -6.61 -22.68 -28.42
C ALA A 272 -7.11 -23.00 -29.85
N ASP A 273 -7.94 -24.02 -29.98
CA ASP A 273 -8.61 -24.37 -31.23
C ASP A 273 -10.14 -24.24 -31.07
N PRO A 274 -10.79 -23.20 -31.64
CA PRO A 274 -10.19 -22.09 -32.40
C PRO A 274 -9.44 -21.07 -31.51
N PRO A 275 -8.49 -20.28 -32.06
CA PRO A 275 -7.76 -19.27 -31.29
C PRO A 275 -8.68 -18.28 -30.60
N GLN A 276 -8.40 -17.98 -29.34
CA GLN A 276 -9.20 -17.07 -28.52
C GLN A 276 -8.48 -15.75 -28.30
N ALA A 277 -9.25 -14.71 -27.95
CA ALA A 277 -8.68 -13.42 -27.60
C ALA A 277 -7.85 -13.53 -26.31
N LEU A 278 -6.69 -12.89 -26.28
CA LEU A 278 -5.85 -12.84 -25.09
C LEU A 278 -6.61 -12.23 -23.90
N VAL A 279 -6.54 -12.92 -22.77
CA VAL A 279 -7.14 -12.46 -21.50
C VAL A 279 -6.35 -11.28 -20.97
N ARG A 280 -7.06 -10.23 -20.53
CA ARG A 280 -6.41 -9.00 -20.07
C ARG A 280 -5.66 -9.26 -18.76
N THR A 281 -4.33 -9.27 -18.86
CA THR A 281 -3.43 -9.73 -17.82
C THR A 281 -2.44 -8.63 -17.40
N LEU A 282 -2.31 -8.41 -16.09
CA LEU A 282 -1.24 -7.59 -15.51
C LEU A 282 -0.26 -8.51 -14.76
N ILE A 283 0.99 -8.54 -15.22
CA ILE A 283 2.06 -9.34 -14.62
C ILE A 283 2.98 -8.43 -13.83
N TYR A 284 3.05 -8.61 -12.52
CA TYR A 284 4.01 -7.96 -11.64
C TYR A 284 5.32 -8.75 -11.54
N VAL A 285 6.43 -8.03 -11.58
CA VAL A 285 7.79 -8.56 -11.42
C VAL A 285 8.61 -7.69 -10.46
N ASN A 286 9.63 -8.29 -9.86
CA ASN A 286 10.42 -7.64 -8.81
C ASN A 286 11.59 -6.78 -9.30
N SER A 287 11.91 -6.78 -10.60
CA SER A 287 13.01 -5.98 -11.16
C SER A 287 12.71 -5.47 -12.57
N LYS A 288 13.46 -4.44 -12.99
CA LYS A 288 13.35 -3.85 -14.33
C LYS A 288 13.74 -4.85 -15.41
N ASP A 289 14.81 -5.60 -15.18
CA ASP A 289 15.31 -6.61 -16.10
C ASP A 289 14.29 -7.74 -16.28
N LEU A 290 13.70 -8.23 -15.18
CA LEU A 290 12.63 -9.22 -15.26
C LEU A 290 11.41 -8.72 -16.03
N ALA A 291 11.08 -7.42 -15.98
CA ALA A 291 9.94 -6.89 -16.74
C ALA A 291 10.19 -6.99 -18.24
N HIS A 292 11.43 -6.71 -18.67
CA HIS A 292 11.84 -6.87 -20.05
C HIS A 292 11.94 -8.34 -20.45
N ASP A 293 12.62 -9.18 -19.65
CA ASP A 293 12.86 -10.58 -19.97
C ASP A 293 11.55 -11.38 -20.03
N THR A 294 10.62 -11.14 -19.08
CA THR A 294 9.28 -11.74 -19.10
C THR A 294 8.51 -11.35 -20.36
N TRP A 295 8.56 -10.07 -20.73
CA TRP A 295 7.93 -9.61 -21.97
C TRP A 295 8.55 -10.25 -23.21
N ALA A 296 9.88 -10.32 -23.28
CA ALA A 296 10.59 -10.91 -24.42
C ALA A 296 10.24 -12.39 -24.57
N HIS A 297 10.22 -13.15 -23.46
CA HIS A 297 9.83 -14.56 -23.45
C HIS A 297 8.42 -14.78 -24.00
N LEU A 298 7.42 -14.07 -23.45
CA LEU A 298 6.02 -14.23 -23.86
C LEU A 298 5.78 -13.71 -25.28
N SER A 299 6.39 -12.58 -25.65
CA SER A 299 6.26 -12.00 -27.00
C SER A 299 6.83 -12.92 -28.07
N ASN A 300 7.92 -13.64 -27.79
CA ASN A 300 8.54 -14.56 -28.75
C ASN A 300 7.69 -15.82 -29.01
N GLN A 301 6.81 -16.18 -28.07
CA GLN A 301 5.87 -17.29 -28.26
C GLN A 301 4.65 -16.88 -29.07
N LEU A 302 4.17 -15.63 -28.90
CA LEU A 302 2.96 -15.16 -29.55
C LEU A 302 3.09 -15.12 -31.09
N PRO A 303 2.02 -15.51 -31.82
CA PRO A 303 1.90 -15.26 -33.24
C PRO A 303 2.14 -13.78 -33.58
N THR A 304 2.76 -13.50 -34.73
CA THR A 304 3.18 -12.12 -35.12
C THR A 304 2.06 -11.09 -35.00
N HIS A 305 0.82 -11.44 -35.33
CA HIS A 305 -0.32 -10.53 -35.26
C HIS A 305 -0.80 -10.19 -33.82
N LEU A 306 -0.30 -10.88 -32.80
CA LEU A 306 -0.62 -10.65 -31.39
C LEU A 306 0.54 -10.00 -30.61
N GLN A 307 1.74 -9.90 -31.18
CA GLN A 307 2.92 -9.36 -30.48
C GLN A 307 2.74 -7.89 -30.07
N ASP A 308 1.96 -7.11 -30.81
CA ASP A 308 1.62 -5.72 -30.45
C ASP A 308 0.62 -5.60 -29.28
N GLN A 309 0.06 -6.72 -28.80
CA GLN A 309 -0.87 -6.77 -27.66
C GLN A 309 -0.16 -7.09 -26.33
N ILE A 310 1.17 -7.19 -26.33
CA ILE A 310 1.96 -7.39 -25.12
C ILE A 310 3.02 -6.30 -24.97
N ALA A 311 3.18 -5.76 -23.76
CA ALA A 311 4.17 -4.72 -23.49
C ALA A 311 4.78 -4.87 -22.09
N TYR A 312 5.78 -4.05 -21.81
CA TYR A 312 6.37 -3.92 -20.48
C TYR A 312 6.57 -2.47 -20.05
N ILE A 313 6.59 -2.24 -18.74
CA ILE A 313 6.81 -0.92 -18.14
C ILE A 313 7.57 -1.01 -16.81
N HIS A 314 8.52 -0.12 -16.60
CA HIS A 314 9.26 0.01 -15.35
C HIS A 314 9.83 1.44 -15.22
N ALA A 315 10.41 1.79 -14.06
CA ALA A 315 10.90 3.16 -13.81
C ALA A 315 11.94 3.68 -14.83
N GLY A 316 12.74 2.79 -15.43
CA GLY A 316 13.71 3.16 -16.47
C GLY A 316 13.15 3.50 -17.86
N ARG A 317 11.83 3.38 -18.09
CA ARG A 317 11.20 3.77 -19.37
C ARG A 317 11.01 5.29 -19.40
N SER A 318 11.13 5.90 -20.58
CA SER A 318 10.92 7.34 -20.73
C SER A 318 9.48 7.75 -20.34
N PRO A 319 9.24 8.98 -19.85
CA PRO A 319 7.89 9.45 -19.50
C PRO A 319 6.88 9.27 -20.64
N ARG A 320 7.30 9.56 -21.89
CA ARG A 320 6.48 9.37 -23.09
C ARG A 320 6.13 7.89 -23.31
N ALA A 321 7.09 6.98 -23.18
CA ALA A 321 6.85 5.55 -23.34
C ALA A 321 5.92 5.01 -22.26
N LYS A 322 6.14 5.40 -20.99
CA LYS A 322 5.24 5.06 -19.88
C LYS A 322 3.81 5.50 -20.20
N LYS A 323 3.61 6.78 -20.53
CA LYS A 323 2.28 7.34 -20.87
C LYS A 323 1.60 6.58 -22.00
N LEU A 324 2.30 6.37 -23.12
CA LEU A 324 1.74 5.66 -24.28
C LEU A 324 1.36 4.21 -23.95
N THR A 325 2.26 3.45 -23.30
CA THR A 325 1.98 2.06 -22.91
C THR A 325 0.80 1.99 -21.95
N MET A 326 0.69 2.93 -20.99
CA MET A 326 -0.44 2.98 -20.07
C MET A 326 -1.76 3.33 -20.76
N GLU A 327 -1.75 4.27 -21.70
CA GLU A 327 -2.94 4.60 -22.51
C GLU A 327 -3.39 3.40 -23.36
N GLN A 328 -2.44 2.71 -23.99
CA GLN A 328 -2.70 1.51 -24.80
C GLN A 328 -3.14 0.31 -23.96
N PHE A 329 -2.61 0.16 -22.75
CA PHE A 329 -3.13 -0.85 -21.83
C PHE A 329 -4.53 -0.47 -21.39
N ARG A 330 -4.78 0.78 -20.98
CA ARG A 330 -6.09 1.28 -20.53
C ARG A 330 -7.19 1.13 -21.58
N ASN A 331 -6.91 1.42 -22.86
CA ASN A 331 -7.89 1.29 -23.95
C ASN A 331 -8.03 -0.16 -24.49
N GLY A 332 -7.28 -1.11 -23.94
CA GLY A 332 -7.38 -2.52 -24.28
C GLY A 332 -6.64 -2.94 -25.56
N LYS A 333 -5.82 -2.06 -26.16
CA LYS A 333 -4.91 -2.41 -27.25
C LYS A 333 -3.83 -3.38 -26.78
N ILE A 334 -3.22 -3.10 -25.64
CA ILE A 334 -2.36 -4.07 -24.94
C ILE A 334 -3.26 -4.92 -24.06
N LYS A 335 -3.17 -6.24 -24.21
CA LYS A 335 -3.86 -7.24 -23.37
C LYS A 335 -2.99 -7.73 -22.24
N ILE A 336 -1.68 -7.86 -22.44
CA ILE A 336 -0.75 -8.36 -21.41
C ILE A 336 0.28 -7.27 -21.10
N LEU A 337 0.36 -6.85 -19.85
CA LEU A 337 1.33 -5.85 -19.40
C LEU A 337 2.26 -6.43 -18.33
N CYS A 338 3.57 -6.46 -18.61
CA CYS A 338 4.61 -6.85 -17.65
C CYS A 338 5.14 -5.61 -16.93
N ALA A 339 5.09 -5.57 -15.61
CA ALA A 339 5.36 -4.34 -14.88
C ALA A 339 6.05 -4.56 -13.54
N THR A 340 6.89 -3.59 -13.16
CA THR A 340 7.24 -3.38 -11.74
C THR A 340 6.14 -2.57 -11.03
N GLU A 341 6.26 -2.37 -9.72
CA GLU A 341 5.41 -1.51 -8.87
C GLU A 341 4.94 -0.19 -9.50
N VAL A 342 5.79 0.43 -10.33
CA VAL A 342 5.50 1.69 -11.05
C VAL A 342 4.17 1.66 -11.83
N ALA A 343 3.71 0.50 -12.32
CA ALA A 343 2.42 0.41 -13.00
C ALA A 343 1.22 0.17 -12.08
N GLY A 344 1.46 -0.19 -10.80
CA GLY A 344 0.40 -0.55 -9.87
C GLY A 344 -0.29 0.66 -9.28
N MET A 345 0.45 1.67 -8.86
CA MET A 345 -0.14 2.83 -8.19
C MET A 345 -0.83 3.75 -9.20
N GLY A 346 -2.07 4.15 -8.87
CA GLY A 346 -2.89 5.00 -9.74
C GLY A 346 -3.53 4.29 -10.95
N LEU A 347 -3.27 3.00 -11.18
CA LEU A 347 -3.95 2.24 -12.21
C LEU A 347 -5.40 1.99 -11.82
N ASP A 348 -6.31 2.66 -12.52
CA ASP A 348 -7.73 2.37 -12.46
C ASP A 348 -8.23 1.90 -13.81
N ILE A 349 -7.98 0.62 -14.04
CA ILE A 349 -8.46 -0.13 -15.19
C ILE A 349 -9.52 -1.10 -14.66
N PRO A 350 -10.80 -0.94 -15.05
CA PRO A 350 -11.90 -1.69 -14.47
C PRO A 350 -11.87 -3.18 -14.83
N ASP A 351 -11.30 -3.55 -15.97
CA ASP A 351 -11.48 -4.84 -16.65
C ASP A 351 -10.19 -5.66 -16.78
N ILE A 352 -9.37 -5.73 -15.72
CA ILE A 352 -8.25 -6.69 -15.64
C ILE A 352 -8.80 -8.02 -15.14
N ASP A 353 -8.82 -9.04 -15.99
CA ASP A 353 -9.34 -10.37 -15.67
C ASP A 353 -8.33 -11.21 -14.87
N ARG A 354 -7.04 -10.97 -15.11
CA ARG A 354 -5.96 -11.75 -14.51
C ARG A 354 -4.84 -10.86 -13.98
N VAL A 355 -4.46 -11.07 -12.72
CA VAL A 355 -3.22 -10.53 -12.15
C VAL A 355 -2.28 -11.68 -11.87
N VAL A 356 -1.02 -11.56 -12.27
CA VAL A 356 0.02 -12.53 -11.97
C VAL A 356 1.16 -11.82 -11.25
N GLN A 357 1.61 -12.34 -10.11
CA GLN A 357 2.83 -11.90 -9.46
C GLN A 357 3.89 -12.98 -9.71
N TYR A 358 4.93 -12.63 -10.46
CA TYR A 358 6.04 -13.52 -10.76
C TYR A 358 7.11 -13.37 -9.68
N MET A 359 7.34 -14.45 -8.93
CA MET A 359 8.12 -14.51 -7.69
C MET A 359 7.47 -13.80 -6.50
N LEU A 360 7.93 -14.15 -5.28
CA LEU A 360 7.39 -13.54 -4.06
C LEU A 360 7.58 -12.01 -4.02
N PRO A 361 6.52 -11.24 -3.72
CA PRO A 361 6.63 -9.82 -3.39
C PRO A 361 7.30 -9.64 -2.02
N LYS A 362 7.64 -8.39 -1.64
CA LYS A 362 8.33 -8.16 -0.36
C LYS A 362 7.45 -8.45 0.85
N THR A 363 6.15 -8.14 0.76
CA THR A 363 5.20 -8.21 1.88
C THR A 363 3.83 -8.71 1.45
N LEU A 364 3.02 -9.17 2.41
CA LEU A 364 1.62 -9.50 2.14
C LEU A 364 0.82 -8.25 1.69
N ASN A 365 1.15 -7.08 2.21
CA ASN A 365 0.52 -5.82 1.80
C ASN A 365 0.66 -5.54 0.31
N GLU A 366 1.88 -5.63 -0.20
CA GLU A 366 2.22 -5.47 -1.63
C GLU A 366 1.42 -6.47 -2.47
N TRP A 367 1.39 -7.74 -2.06
CA TRP A 367 0.57 -8.76 -2.73
C TRP A 367 -0.91 -8.40 -2.78
N ILE A 368 -1.52 -7.97 -1.67
CA ILE A 368 -2.93 -7.59 -1.63
C ILE A 368 -3.24 -6.36 -2.49
N GLN A 369 -2.29 -5.42 -2.61
CA GLN A 369 -2.43 -4.28 -3.52
C GLN A 369 -2.42 -4.70 -5.00
N HIS A 370 -1.53 -5.63 -5.37
CA HIS A 370 -1.46 -6.20 -6.73
C HIS A 370 -2.72 -7.02 -7.04
N TYR A 371 -3.03 -7.97 -6.16
CA TYR A 371 -4.23 -8.79 -6.16
C TYR A 371 -5.49 -7.98 -6.47
N GLY A 372 -5.70 -6.86 -5.78
CA GLY A 372 -6.91 -6.06 -5.91
C GLY A 372 -6.99 -5.17 -7.15
N ARG A 373 -6.00 -5.22 -8.06
CA ARG A 373 -6.10 -4.60 -9.40
C ARG A 373 -7.00 -5.41 -10.34
N ALA A 374 -7.21 -6.70 -10.06
CA ALA A 374 -8.10 -7.54 -10.85
C ALA A 374 -9.59 -7.23 -10.58
N GLY A 375 -10.45 -7.48 -11.57
CA GLY A 375 -11.91 -7.52 -11.45
C GLY A 375 -12.55 -6.28 -10.83
N ARG A 376 -12.08 -5.07 -11.15
CA ARG A 376 -12.63 -3.81 -10.59
C ARG A 376 -14.02 -3.48 -11.09
N ASN A 377 -14.42 -4.03 -12.23
CA ASN A 377 -15.78 -4.06 -12.76
C ASN A 377 -16.73 -4.99 -11.98
N GLY A 378 -16.23 -5.69 -10.95
CA GLY A 378 -17.01 -6.64 -10.15
C GLY A 378 -17.16 -8.01 -10.78
N GLN A 379 -16.64 -8.23 -11.99
CA GLN A 379 -16.65 -9.54 -12.64
C GLN A 379 -15.65 -10.49 -11.98
N PRO A 380 -15.87 -11.81 -12.09
CA PRO A 380 -14.90 -12.80 -11.63
C PRO A 380 -13.51 -12.56 -12.24
N ALA A 381 -12.48 -12.60 -11.40
CA ALA A 381 -11.11 -12.43 -11.82
C ALA A 381 -10.19 -13.38 -11.05
N ILE A 382 -8.97 -13.60 -11.55
CA ILE A 382 -8.00 -14.50 -10.93
C ILE A 382 -6.73 -13.73 -10.58
N ALA A 383 -6.19 -14.00 -9.40
CA ALA A 383 -4.90 -13.46 -8.97
C ALA A 383 -3.96 -14.63 -8.64
N ILE A 384 -2.84 -14.72 -9.35
CA ILE A 384 -1.92 -15.85 -9.28
C ILE A 384 -0.58 -15.38 -8.71
N LEU A 385 -0.16 -15.99 -7.61
CA LEU A 385 1.19 -15.81 -7.06
C LEU A 385 2.06 -17.00 -7.48
N LEU A 386 3.03 -16.75 -8.35
CA LEU A 386 4.03 -17.73 -8.76
C LEU A 386 5.21 -17.69 -7.78
N VAL A 387 5.53 -18.83 -7.18
CA VAL A 387 6.47 -18.91 -6.06
C VAL A 387 7.62 -19.85 -6.38
N GLU A 388 8.84 -19.34 -6.30
CA GLU A 388 10.05 -20.14 -6.51
C GLU A 388 10.24 -21.23 -5.43
N PRO A 389 10.87 -22.38 -5.75
CA PRO A 389 11.04 -23.48 -4.82
C PRO A 389 11.78 -23.13 -3.51
N SER A 390 12.69 -22.15 -3.54
CA SER A 390 13.46 -21.73 -2.36
C SER A 390 12.59 -21.13 -1.25
N ALA A 391 11.38 -20.69 -1.57
CA ALA A 391 10.40 -20.25 -0.58
C ALA A 391 9.89 -21.39 0.31
N PHE A 392 9.91 -22.63 -0.18
CA PHE A 392 9.40 -23.80 0.55
C PHE A 392 10.50 -24.72 1.10
N LYS A 393 11.76 -24.51 0.67
CA LYS A 393 12.90 -25.32 1.10
C LYS A 393 13.44 -24.87 2.46
N LEU A 394 13.71 -25.82 3.33
CA LEU A 394 14.42 -25.60 4.60
C LEU A 394 15.93 -25.81 4.41
N ARG A 395 16.74 -25.01 5.11
CA ARG A 395 18.18 -25.17 5.26
C ARG A 395 18.53 -25.38 6.72
N LYS A 396 19.57 -26.18 6.99
CA LYS A 396 20.14 -26.29 8.33
C LYS A 396 20.98 -25.04 8.63
N ILE A 397 20.67 -24.34 9.70
CA ILE A 397 21.47 -23.24 10.24
C ILE A 397 22.28 -23.78 11.41
N LYS A 398 23.60 -23.54 11.39
CA LYS A 398 24.49 -23.79 12.54
C LYS A 398 24.47 -22.54 13.41
N ILE A 399 23.87 -22.61 14.60
CA ILE A 399 23.96 -21.56 15.61
C ILE A 399 25.23 -21.83 16.42
N LYS A 400 26.19 -20.89 16.41
CA LYS A 400 27.29 -20.93 17.39
C LYS A 400 26.69 -20.57 18.75
N LYS A 401 26.76 -21.47 19.73
CA LYS A 401 26.50 -21.10 21.14
C LYS A 401 27.59 -20.12 21.55
N GLU A 402 27.23 -18.88 21.87
CA GLU A 402 28.12 -18.01 22.63
C GLU A 402 28.21 -18.59 24.05
N ASN A 403 29.43 -18.90 24.50
CA ASN A 403 29.68 -19.33 25.87
C ASN A 403 29.41 -18.15 26.81
N PRO A 404 28.51 -18.28 27.80
CA PRO A 404 28.32 -17.26 28.81
C PRO A 404 29.42 -17.41 29.87
N ASP A 405 30.68 -17.19 29.50
CA ASP A 405 31.75 -17.05 30.48
C ASP A 405 32.95 -16.33 29.86
N LYS A 406 32.92 -15.00 30.00
CA LYS A 406 34.07 -14.10 30.17
C LYS A 406 33.52 -12.76 30.66
N SER A 407 32.93 -12.76 31.85
CA SER A 407 32.86 -11.54 32.65
C SER A 407 34.30 -11.18 33.04
N THR A 408 34.88 -10.20 32.36
CA THR A 408 36.08 -9.51 32.78
C THR A 408 35.87 -8.92 34.17
N SER A 409 36.60 -9.45 35.15
CA SER A 409 36.89 -8.76 36.41
C SER A 409 37.85 -7.61 36.12
N ALA A 410 37.42 -6.36 36.33
CA ALA A 410 38.32 -5.24 36.59
C ALA A 410 37.56 -4.05 37.22
N ASN A 411 37.68 -3.98 38.54
CA ASN A 411 37.80 -2.80 39.41
C ASN A 411 37.04 -1.50 39.10
N THR A 412 36.15 -1.20 40.04
CA THR A 412 35.65 0.12 40.43
C THR A 412 36.78 1.06 40.88
N ARG A 413 36.92 2.24 40.25
CA ARG A 413 37.24 3.50 40.95
C ARG A 413 36.86 4.68 40.08
N GLY A 414 35.81 5.40 40.50
CA GLY A 414 35.36 6.61 39.82
C GLY A 414 36.31 7.79 40.02
N LYS A 415 36.36 8.67 39.02
CA LYS A 415 36.28 10.14 39.17
C LYS A 415 36.17 10.82 37.79
N ARG A 416 35.19 11.72 37.72
CA ARG A 416 34.89 12.78 36.74
C ARG A 416 36.07 13.26 35.85
N ARG A 417 35.83 13.47 34.54
CA ARG A 417 35.66 14.79 33.87
C ARG A 417 35.51 14.65 32.34
N ILE A 418 34.89 15.70 31.78
CA ILE A 418 34.53 16.04 30.38
C ILE A 418 35.79 16.33 29.52
N PRO A 419 35.74 16.26 28.16
CA PRO A 419 36.87 15.96 27.27
C PRO A 419 37.51 17.20 26.63
N ILE A 420 38.80 17.14 26.25
CA ILE A 420 39.48 18.10 25.34
C ILE A 420 40.66 17.40 24.60
N GLU A 421 40.60 17.48 23.26
CA GLU A 421 41.60 17.72 22.19
C GLU A 421 43.06 17.19 22.18
N ASP A 422 43.52 17.05 20.92
CA ASP A 422 44.89 17.10 20.35
C ASP A 422 45.82 15.89 20.56
N ALA A 423 46.20 15.15 19.51
CA ALA A 423 47.15 15.46 18.41
C ALA A 423 48.62 15.13 18.78
N VAL A 424 49.38 14.72 17.75
CA VAL A 424 50.86 14.57 17.68
C VAL A 424 51.39 13.22 18.21
N ASP A 425 51.80 12.25 17.38
CA ASP A 425 52.98 12.13 16.48
C ASP A 425 54.21 11.53 17.17
N ASN A 426 54.90 10.63 16.44
CA ASN A 426 56.26 10.08 16.64
C ASN A 426 56.47 9.14 17.86
N THR A 427 57.28 8.08 17.85
CA THR A 427 58.49 7.66 17.09
C THR A 427 58.76 6.20 17.52
N ASP A 428 59.03 5.29 16.59
CA ASP A 428 60.33 4.64 16.29
C ASP A 428 60.93 3.66 17.34
N LEU A 429 61.63 2.66 16.75
CA LEU A 429 62.67 1.74 17.26
C LEU A 429 62.16 0.39 17.81
N ASP A 430 62.37 -0.72 17.08
CA ASP A 430 63.62 -1.54 16.99
C ASP A 430 63.85 -2.28 18.33
N GLU A 431 64.05 -3.59 18.47
CA GLU A 431 64.93 -4.59 17.85
C GLU A 431 64.44 -5.97 18.37
N ASP A 432 64.32 -7.00 17.51
CA ASP A 432 65.19 -8.19 17.43
C ASP A 432 65.37 -9.04 18.72
N GLU A 433 65.00 -10.33 18.64
CA GLU A 433 65.93 -11.49 18.66
C GLU A 433 65.33 -12.83 19.16
N HIS A 434 65.74 -13.91 18.47
CA HIS A 434 65.91 -15.32 18.90
C HIS A 434 64.68 -16.25 19.05
N GLN A 435 64.49 -17.21 18.13
CA GLN A 435 65.12 -18.55 17.96
C GLN A 435 64.40 -19.69 18.73
N ILE A 436 63.62 -20.49 17.98
CA ILE A 436 63.76 -21.95 17.73
C ILE A 436 64.48 -22.72 18.87
N ASN A 437 63.94 -23.71 19.59
CA ASN A 437 63.29 -24.98 19.21
C ASN A 437 62.83 -25.69 20.51
N ASP A 438 61.79 -26.55 20.46
CA ASP A 438 61.87 -27.97 20.88
C ASP A 438 60.49 -28.60 21.21
N THR A 439 60.18 -29.62 20.38
CA THR A 439 59.60 -30.94 20.65
C THR A 439 58.40 -31.13 21.60
N ASP A 440 57.30 -31.57 20.99
CA ASP A 440 56.40 -32.68 21.35
C ASP A 440 56.22 -33.05 22.83
N GLU A 441 55.04 -32.75 23.37
CA GLU A 441 54.33 -33.68 24.25
C GLU A 441 52.84 -33.74 23.88
N LEU A 442 52.42 -34.94 23.46
CA LEU A 442 51.04 -35.33 23.23
C LEU A 442 50.22 -35.13 24.51
N SER A 443 49.29 -34.18 24.49
CA SER A 443 48.15 -34.17 25.41
C SER A 443 46.88 -34.56 24.64
N HIS A 444 46.20 -35.57 25.17
CA HIS A 444 44.93 -36.08 24.69
C HIS A 444 43.88 -34.96 24.62
N ASP A 445 43.65 -34.44 23.43
CA ASP A 445 42.53 -33.53 23.15
C ASP A 445 41.25 -34.37 23.14
N VAL A 446 40.59 -34.45 24.30
CA VAL A 446 39.21 -34.92 24.39
C VAL A 446 38.38 -33.94 23.59
N ARG A 447 38.10 -34.28 22.32
CA ARG A 447 37.11 -33.60 21.50
C ARG A 447 35.79 -33.63 22.25
N GLU A 448 35.49 -32.58 23.01
CA GLU A 448 34.13 -32.25 23.37
C GLU A 448 33.41 -32.01 22.04
N GLU A 449 32.63 -33.02 21.61
CA GLU A 449 31.63 -32.86 20.58
C GLU A 449 30.65 -31.80 21.06
N SER A 450 30.94 -30.55 20.74
CA SER A 450 29.98 -29.45 20.83
C SER A 450 28.73 -29.91 20.09
N LYS A 451 27.68 -30.23 20.84
CA LYS A 451 26.36 -30.59 20.28
C LYS A 451 25.84 -29.39 19.51
N ILE A 452 26.09 -29.38 18.20
CA ILE A 452 25.53 -28.41 17.25
C ILE A 452 24.05 -28.74 17.10
N GLU A 453 23.18 -28.00 17.80
CA GLU A 453 21.73 -28.02 17.53
C GLU A 453 21.47 -27.35 16.18
N ALA A 454 21.42 -28.16 15.13
CA ALA A 454 21.04 -27.70 13.80
C ALA A 454 19.56 -27.30 13.79
N HIS A 455 19.31 -25.99 13.69
CA HIS A 455 17.96 -25.47 13.52
C HIS A 455 17.61 -25.45 12.03
N LEU A 456 16.38 -25.85 11.68
CA LEU A 456 15.86 -25.70 10.33
C LEU A 456 15.26 -24.32 10.17
N ALA A 457 15.63 -23.61 9.11
CA ALA A 457 15.01 -22.35 8.73
C ALA A 457 14.76 -22.34 7.23
N TYR A 458 13.77 -21.58 6.76
CA TYR A 458 13.54 -21.42 5.33
C TYR A 458 14.79 -20.83 4.63
N GLN A 459 15.08 -21.34 3.44
CA GLN A 459 16.19 -20.87 2.61
C GLN A 459 15.98 -19.41 2.20
N LYS A 460 14.75 -19.05 1.84
CA LYS A 460 14.36 -17.67 1.56
C LYS A 460 13.62 -17.06 2.76
N GLN A 461 14.10 -15.90 3.20
CA GLN A 461 13.41 -15.08 4.18
C GLN A 461 12.19 -14.43 3.55
N VAL A 462 11.06 -14.49 4.25
CA VAL A 462 9.75 -13.99 3.80
C VAL A 462 9.09 -13.33 5.00
N GLU A 463 8.45 -12.18 4.80
CA GLU A 463 7.71 -11.48 5.85
C GLU A 463 6.66 -12.40 6.50
N ASP A 464 6.53 -12.34 7.83
CA ASP A 464 5.76 -13.32 8.61
C ASP A 464 4.30 -13.43 8.16
N GLY A 465 3.66 -12.31 7.83
CA GLY A 465 2.31 -12.27 7.26
C GLY A 465 2.22 -13.03 5.96
N LEU A 466 3.10 -12.71 5.00
CA LEU A 466 3.18 -13.40 3.72
C LEU A 466 3.51 -14.89 3.88
N ARG A 467 4.38 -15.24 4.83
CA ARG A 467 4.72 -16.64 5.16
C ARG A 467 3.50 -17.40 5.65
N LYS A 468 2.79 -16.87 6.66
CA LYS A 468 1.56 -17.47 7.18
C LYS A 468 0.50 -17.59 6.10
N TRP A 469 0.35 -16.54 5.28
CA TRP A 469 -0.58 -16.55 4.16
C TRP A 469 -0.21 -17.63 3.17
N LEU A 470 1.07 -17.75 2.79
CA LEU A 470 1.59 -18.70 1.79
C LEU A 470 1.41 -20.16 2.22
N ASP A 471 1.87 -20.51 3.42
CA ASP A 471 1.98 -21.89 3.91
C ASP A 471 0.63 -22.45 4.45
N THR A 472 -0.39 -21.61 4.59
CA THR A 472 -1.67 -22.04 5.15
C THR A 472 -2.32 -23.17 4.35
N ILE A 473 -2.93 -24.11 5.07
CA ILE A 473 -3.86 -25.11 4.54
C ILE A 473 -5.32 -24.67 4.63
N LEU A 474 -5.59 -23.59 5.37
CA LEU A 474 -6.92 -23.01 5.52
C LEU A 474 -7.26 -22.09 4.35
N CYS A 475 -8.45 -21.49 4.37
CA CYS A 475 -8.79 -20.45 3.40
C CYS A 475 -7.84 -19.25 3.53
N ARG A 476 -7.19 -18.85 2.42
CA ARG A 476 -6.26 -17.72 2.38
C ARG A 476 -6.90 -16.39 2.80
N ARG A 477 -8.20 -16.24 2.58
CA ARG A 477 -8.96 -15.06 3.05
C ARG A 477 -9.05 -14.99 4.56
N VAL A 478 -9.13 -16.12 5.25
CA VAL A 478 -9.16 -16.13 6.73
C VAL A 478 -7.83 -15.61 7.28
N ILE A 479 -6.71 -16.04 6.69
CA ILE A 479 -5.38 -15.55 7.09
C ILE A 479 -5.21 -14.07 6.76
N GLN A 480 -5.74 -13.63 5.62
CA GLN A 480 -5.77 -12.21 5.26
C GLN A 480 -6.61 -11.41 6.27
N ASP A 481 -7.81 -11.86 6.62
CA ASP A 481 -8.68 -11.18 7.57
C ASP A 481 -8.03 -11.08 8.96
N GLU A 482 -7.35 -12.14 9.41
CA GLU A 482 -6.58 -12.13 10.66
C GLU A 482 -5.43 -11.13 10.61
N TYR A 483 -4.63 -11.13 9.54
CA TYR A 483 -3.47 -10.25 9.38
C TYR A 483 -3.85 -8.76 9.36
N PHE A 484 -4.94 -8.41 8.67
CA PHE A 484 -5.44 -7.03 8.57
C PHE A 484 -6.43 -6.64 9.67
N GLN A 485 -6.84 -7.58 10.53
CA GLN A 485 -7.98 -7.42 11.44
C GLN A 485 -9.22 -6.88 10.71
N ASN A 486 -9.53 -7.48 9.56
CA ASN A 486 -10.72 -7.12 8.79
C ASN A 486 -11.99 -7.46 9.61
N PRO A 487 -13.07 -6.69 9.43
CA PRO A 487 -14.36 -7.06 10.00
C PRO A 487 -14.83 -8.42 9.44
N PRO A 488 -15.65 -9.18 10.18
CA PRO A 488 -16.16 -10.47 9.71
C PRO A 488 -16.92 -10.29 8.39
N ALA A 489 -16.49 -10.98 7.34
CA ALA A 489 -17.20 -10.93 6.06
C ALA A 489 -18.59 -11.57 6.21
N CYS A 490 -19.63 -10.92 5.68
CA CYS A 490 -20.93 -11.54 5.50
C CYS A 490 -20.82 -12.56 4.35
N ARG A 491 -20.47 -13.81 4.68
CA ARG A 491 -20.15 -14.87 3.72
C ARG A 491 -21.41 -15.33 2.95
N ARG A 492 -21.84 -14.57 1.94
CA ARG A 492 -22.62 -15.13 0.83
C ARG A 492 -21.64 -15.62 -0.23
N MET A 493 -21.39 -16.93 -0.23
CA MET A 493 -20.50 -17.59 -1.18
C MET A 493 -21.12 -17.59 -2.59
N GLN A 494 -20.72 -16.63 -3.43
CA GLN A 494 -21.10 -16.61 -4.85
C GLN A 494 -19.97 -17.08 -5.78
N PHE A 495 -18.71 -17.05 -5.32
CA PHE A 495 -17.54 -17.38 -6.14
C PHE A 495 -16.57 -18.30 -5.41
N ILE A 496 -15.72 -18.97 -6.20
CA ILE A 496 -14.63 -19.81 -5.70
C ILE A 496 -13.70 -18.95 -4.84
N LEU A 497 -13.53 -19.37 -3.59
CA LEU A 497 -12.75 -18.64 -2.60
C LEU A 497 -11.26 -18.65 -2.96
N CYS A 498 -10.51 -19.73 -2.75
CA CYS A 498 -9.07 -19.78 -3.07
C CYS A 498 -8.63 -21.18 -3.49
N ASN A 499 -7.38 -21.34 -3.91
CA ASN A 499 -6.80 -22.65 -4.26
C ASN A 499 -7.03 -23.74 -3.17
N ASN A 500 -6.98 -23.39 -1.88
CA ASN A 500 -7.21 -24.35 -0.79
C ASN A 500 -8.70 -24.75 -0.69
N CYS A 501 -9.62 -23.81 -0.89
CA CYS A 501 -11.06 -24.11 -0.93
C CYS A 501 -11.42 -24.94 -2.18
N LEU A 502 -10.77 -24.68 -3.32
CA LEU A 502 -10.91 -25.49 -4.53
C LEU A 502 -10.52 -26.94 -4.29
N ARG A 503 -9.38 -27.20 -3.63
CA ARG A 503 -8.96 -28.56 -3.28
C ARG A 503 -9.99 -29.28 -2.42
N VAL A 504 -10.56 -28.60 -1.43
CA VAL A 504 -11.63 -29.18 -0.58
C VAL A 504 -12.87 -29.50 -1.41
N ILE A 505 -13.32 -28.61 -2.29
CA ILE A 505 -14.47 -28.86 -3.19
C ILE A 505 -14.19 -30.04 -4.12
N MET A 506 -12.99 -30.13 -4.71
CA MET A 506 -12.61 -31.27 -5.56
C MET A 506 -12.58 -32.59 -4.79
N ILE A 507 -12.06 -32.61 -3.56
CA ILE A 507 -12.06 -33.82 -2.72
C ILE A 507 -13.49 -34.25 -2.38
N LEU A 508 -14.37 -33.30 -2.05
CA LEU A 508 -15.77 -33.58 -1.69
C LEU A 508 -16.66 -33.95 -2.88
N THR A 509 -16.24 -33.65 -4.12
CA THR A 509 -16.99 -34.00 -5.35
C THR A 509 -16.49 -35.30 -5.99
N VAL A 510 -15.29 -35.76 -5.64
CA VAL A 510 -14.66 -36.98 -6.18
C VAL A 510 -14.87 -38.21 -5.29
N PHE A 511 -15.38 -38.04 -4.06
CA PHE A 511 -15.80 -39.14 -3.19
C PHE A 511 -17.30 -39.02 -2.87
N PRO A 512 -18.18 -39.77 -3.57
CA PRO A 512 -19.56 -39.98 -3.14
C PRO A 512 -19.66 -40.83 -1.86
#